data_AF-A0ABD1THM2-F1
#
_entry.id   AF-A0ABD1THM2-F1
#
_cell.length_a   1.000
_cell.length_b   1.000
_cell.length_c   1.000
_cell.angle_alpha   90.00
_cell.angle_beta   90.00
_cell.angle_gamma   90.00
#
_symmetry.space_group_name_H-M   'P 1'
#
loop_
_entity.id
_entity.type
_entity.pdbx_description
1 polymer ?
#
loop_
_entity_poly.entity_id
_entity_poly.type
_entity_poly.pdbx_seq_one_letter_code
_entity_poly.pdbx_strand_id
1 'polypeptide(L)'
;MVVPLPRDFKQPNMEKYDGSSDPVDHLSSKRVKKTAISLMYLAQGKDEPLKDFIARFNRSTLGIKDLQMSAVVTAMMSGTRSRLFKMSLSKNLQDTMHELLRRGEKVCGC
;
A
#
# COMPACT_ATOMS: atom_id res chain seq x y z
N MET A 1 7.68 -6.90 37.27
CA MET A 1 7.30 -8.21 36.67
C MET A 1 7.98 -8.30 35.31
N VAL A 2 8.81 -9.32 35.07
CA VAL A 2 9.44 -9.54 33.76
C VAL A 2 8.55 -10.52 33.01
N VAL A 3 7.99 -10.09 31.87
CA VAL A 3 7.23 -11.00 31.00
C VAL A 3 8.26 -11.87 30.26
N PRO A 4 8.22 -13.20 30.42
CA PRO A 4 9.15 -14.08 29.74
C PRO A 4 8.92 -14.03 28.22
N LEU A 5 10.01 -14.08 27.46
CA LEU A 5 9.97 -14.14 26.00
C LEU A 5 9.20 -15.40 25.55
N PRO A 6 8.29 -15.30 24.56
CA PRO A 6 7.60 -16.46 23.99
C PRO A 6 8.59 -17.50 23.45
N ARG A 7 8.28 -18.78 23.60
CA ARG A 7 9.16 -19.89 23.18
C ARG A 7 9.45 -19.89 21.67
N ASP A 8 8.53 -19.35 20.88
CA ASP A 8 8.63 -19.27 19.41
C ASP A 8 9.17 -17.91 18.92
N PHE A 9 9.72 -17.08 19.82
CA PHE A 9 10.29 -15.81 19.43
C PHE A 9 11.57 -16.02 18.61
N LYS A 10 11.48 -15.86 17.29
CA LYS A 10 12.64 -15.78 16.41
C LYS A 10 13.20 -14.35 16.45
N GLN A 11 14.36 -14.20 17.07
CA GLN A 11 15.12 -12.95 16.97
C GLN A 11 15.41 -12.64 15.50
N PRO A 12 15.13 -11.41 15.03
CA PRO A 12 15.56 -11.01 13.70
C PRO A 12 17.08 -11.06 13.64
N ASN A 13 17.62 -11.86 12.72
CA ASN A 13 19.05 -11.88 12.45
C ASN A 13 19.43 -10.50 11.90
N MET A 14 20.13 -9.66 12.66
CA MET A 14 20.76 -8.42 12.20
C MET A 14 22.25 -8.68 11.97
N GLU A 15 22.78 -8.26 10.82
CA GLU A 15 24.24 -8.28 10.61
C GLU A 15 24.85 -7.26 11.56
N LYS A 16 26.06 -7.53 12.04
CA LYS A 16 26.80 -6.53 12.83
C LYS A 16 27.21 -5.40 11.90
N TYR A 17 26.99 -4.17 12.33
CA TYR A 17 27.47 -3.00 11.63
C TYR A 17 28.99 -2.92 11.74
N ASP A 18 29.67 -2.96 10.60
CA ASP A 18 31.13 -2.97 10.49
C ASP A 18 31.73 -1.56 10.34
N GLY A 19 30.89 -0.52 10.29
CA GLY A 19 31.31 0.86 10.11
C GLY A 19 31.70 1.23 8.68
N SER A 20 31.56 0.33 7.70
CA SER A 20 32.01 0.55 6.32
C SER A 20 30.92 1.16 5.42
N SER A 21 29.65 0.87 5.72
CA SER A 21 28.48 1.33 4.97
C SER A 21 27.77 2.47 5.70
N ASP A 22 26.88 3.18 5.00
CA ASP A 22 26.02 4.17 5.67
C ASP A 22 25.14 3.47 6.74
N PRO A 23 25.06 3.99 7.98
CA PRO A 23 24.27 3.37 9.05
C PRO A 23 22.79 3.19 8.71
N VAL A 24 22.20 4.09 7.90
CA VAL A 24 20.79 4.01 7.48
C VAL A 24 20.59 2.91 6.46
N ASP A 25 21.54 2.72 5.54
CA ASP A 25 21.51 1.64 4.57
C ASP A 25 21.73 0.27 5.24
N HIS A 26 22.64 0.18 6.22
CA HIS A 26 22.86 -1.05 6.99
C HIS A 26 21.61 -1.48 7.76
N LEU A 27 20.86 -0.52 8.33
CA LEU A 27 19.57 -0.77 8.99
C LEU A 27 18.45 -1.09 8.00
N SER A 28 18.66 -0.82 6.71
CA SER A 28 17.66 -1.03 5.66
C SER A 28 17.86 -2.35 4.92
N SER A 29 19.05 -2.97 4.99
CA SER A 29 19.40 -4.23 4.30
C SER A 29 18.47 -5.40 4.64
N LYS A 30 17.83 -5.36 5.82
CA LYS A 30 16.88 -6.40 6.29
C LYS A 30 15.43 -5.94 6.42
N ARG A 31 15.11 -4.72 5.98
CA ARG A 31 13.70 -4.29 5.96
C ARG A 31 12.95 -5.12 4.94
N VAL A 32 11.86 -5.75 5.38
CA VAL A 32 10.95 -6.48 4.48
C VAL A 32 10.54 -5.52 3.37
N LYS A 33 10.87 -5.87 2.13
CA LYS A 33 10.47 -5.09 0.95
C LYS A 33 8.95 -4.96 0.98
N LYS A 34 8.45 -3.73 1.00
CA LYS A 34 7.02 -3.49 0.85
C LYS A 34 6.65 -3.74 -0.61
N THR A 35 5.63 -4.56 -0.82
CA THR A 35 5.09 -4.87 -2.14
C THR A 35 3.64 -4.47 -2.20
N ALA A 36 3.04 -4.45 -3.40
CA ALA A 36 1.61 -4.19 -3.56
C ALA A 36 0.74 -5.15 -2.71
N ILE A 37 1.19 -6.39 -2.49
CA ILE A 37 0.52 -7.38 -1.63
C ILE A 37 0.36 -6.85 -0.20
N SER A 38 1.33 -6.08 0.31
CA SER A 38 1.24 -5.49 1.65
C SER A 38 0.05 -4.54 1.82
N LEU A 39 -0.41 -3.88 0.74
CA LEU A 39 -1.57 -3.00 0.77
C LEU A 39 -2.88 -3.77 0.94
N MET A 40 -2.95 -5.01 0.43
CA MET A 40 -4.15 -5.85 0.55
C MET A 40 -4.48 -6.22 2.00
N TYR A 41 -3.48 -6.19 2.88
CA TYR A 41 -3.67 -6.44 4.31
C TYR A 41 -4.15 -5.20 5.09
N LEU A 42 -4.23 -4.03 4.45
CA LEU A 42 -4.74 -2.82 5.09
C LEU A 42 -6.27 -2.79 5.02
N ALA A 43 -6.92 -2.96 6.16
CA ALA A 43 -8.35 -2.76 6.31
C ALA A 43 -8.64 -1.56 7.21
N GLN A 44 -9.73 -0.86 6.94
CA GLN A 44 -10.27 0.19 7.81
C GLN A 44 -10.83 -0.47 9.08
N GLY A 45 -10.37 0.00 10.24
CA GLY A 45 -10.88 -0.44 11.54
C GLY A 45 -12.38 -0.14 11.71
N LYS A 46 -13.05 -0.82 12.66
CA LYS A 46 -14.48 -0.60 12.92
C LYS A 46 -14.77 0.85 13.32
N ASP A 47 -13.90 1.41 14.15
CA ASP A 47 -14.00 2.77 14.70
C ASP A 47 -13.01 3.75 14.06
N GLU A 48 -12.34 3.33 12.98
CA GLU A 48 -11.36 4.18 12.29
C GLU A 48 -12.08 5.09 11.27
N PRO A 49 -11.97 6.43 11.40
CA PRO A 49 -12.49 7.34 10.40
C PRO A 49 -11.86 7.09 9.03
N LEU A 50 -12.64 7.29 7.96
CA LEU A 50 -12.16 7.05 6.59
C LEU A 50 -10.89 7.86 6.27
N LYS A 51 -10.81 9.10 6.76
CA LYS A 51 -9.66 9.98 6.57
C LYS A 51 -8.37 9.37 7.14
N ASP A 52 -8.44 8.76 8.31
CA ASP A 52 -7.29 8.19 9.00
C ASP A 52 -6.83 6.90 8.33
N PHE A 53 -7.79 6.07 7.87
CA PHE A 53 -7.49 4.92 7.02
C PHE A 53 -6.76 5.34 5.74
N ILE A 54 -7.25 6.37 5.04
CA ILE A 54 -6.62 6.89 3.81
C ILE A 54 -5.19 7.38 4.10
N ALA A 55 -4.99 8.12 5.20
CA ALA A 55 -3.67 8.60 5.58
C ALA A 55 -2.69 7.44 5.84
N ARG A 56 -3.12 6.38 6.54
CA ARG A 56 -2.31 5.17 6.77
C ARG A 56 -2.04 4.40 5.48
N PHE A 57 -3.05 4.28 4.63
CA PHE A 57 -2.92 3.62 3.33
C PHE A 57 -1.88 4.34 2.45
N ASN A 58 -1.99 5.66 2.31
CA ASN A 58 -1.03 6.49 1.56
C ASN A 58 0.39 6.41 2.14
N ARG A 59 0.56 6.37 3.47
CA ARG A 59 1.89 6.18 4.05
C ARG A 59 2.51 4.83 3.68
N SER A 60 1.68 3.82 3.45
CA SER A 60 2.14 2.48 3.07
C SER A 60 2.55 2.40 1.59
N THR A 61 2.02 3.26 0.73
CA THR A 61 2.38 3.31 -0.70
C THR A 61 3.75 3.94 -0.96
N LEU A 62 4.17 4.92 -0.14
CA LEU A 62 5.43 5.68 -0.33
C LEU A 62 6.72 4.83 -0.36
N GLY A 63 6.67 3.57 0.08
CA GLY A 63 7.82 2.66 0.10
C GLY A 63 7.78 1.54 -0.93
N ILE A 64 6.79 1.53 -1.84
CA ILE A 64 6.61 0.44 -2.82
C ILE A 64 7.10 0.93 -4.18
N LYS A 65 8.15 0.29 -4.71
CA LYS A 65 8.61 0.51 -6.09
C LYS A 65 7.64 -0.14 -7.09
N ASP A 66 7.49 0.47 -8.26
CA ASP A 66 6.68 -0.05 -9.38
C ASP A 66 5.22 -0.38 -9.01
N LEU A 67 4.62 0.49 -8.19
CA LEU A 67 3.26 0.30 -7.69
C LEU A 67 2.23 0.51 -8.80
N GLN A 68 1.54 -0.57 -9.18
CA GLN A 68 0.46 -0.53 -10.16
C GLN A 68 -0.77 0.17 -9.59
N MET A 69 -1.28 1.18 -10.30
CA MET A 69 -2.48 1.93 -9.89
C MET A 69 -3.70 1.02 -9.71
N SER A 70 -3.85 -0.01 -10.54
CA SER A 70 -4.91 -1.01 -10.39
C SER A 70 -4.83 -1.72 -9.04
N ALA A 71 -3.63 -2.12 -8.60
CA ALA A 71 -3.43 -2.74 -7.30
C ALA A 71 -3.77 -1.79 -6.13
N VAL A 72 -3.47 -0.50 -6.26
CA VAL A 72 -3.85 0.54 -5.29
C VAL A 72 -5.37 0.62 -5.17
N VAL A 73 -6.06 0.77 -6.30
CA VAL A 73 -7.53 0.86 -6.34
C VAL A 73 -8.16 -0.41 -5.78
N THR A 74 -7.67 -1.60 -6.17
CA THR A 74 -8.19 -2.87 -5.65
C THR A 74 -8.01 -2.99 -4.14
N ALA A 75 -6.82 -2.70 -3.61
CA ALA A 75 -6.55 -2.75 -2.17
C ALA A 75 -7.37 -1.70 -1.39
N MET A 76 -7.58 -0.52 -1.97
CA MET A 76 -8.38 0.52 -1.33
C MET A 76 -9.87 0.15 -1.28
N MET A 77 -10.39 -0.43 -2.37
CA MET A 77 -11.77 -0.94 -2.47
C MET A 77 -12.02 -2.10 -1.51
N SER A 78 -11.06 -3.02 -1.36
CA SER A 78 -11.19 -4.15 -0.42
C SER A 78 -11.04 -3.71 1.04
N GLY A 79 -10.12 -2.79 1.33
CA GLY A 79 -9.81 -2.35 2.68
C GLY A 79 -10.82 -1.37 3.29
N THR A 80 -11.47 -0.52 2.49
CA THR A 80 -12.38 0.50 3.02
C THR A 80 -13.77 -0.06 3.37
N ARG A 81 -14.39 0.49 4.42
CA ARG A 81 -15.76 0.19 4.84
C ARG A 81 -16.79 1.11 4.20
N SER A 82 -16.39 2.29 3.70
CA SER A 82 -17.32 3.28 3.16
C SER A 82 -17.87 2.86 1.79
N ARG A 83 -19.19 2.61 1.72
CA ARG A 83 -19.87 2.27 0.46
C ARG A 83 -19.85 3.43 -0.54
N LEU A 84 -20.12 4.65 -0.06
CA LEU A 84 -20.11 5.85 -0.91
C LEU A 84 -18.74 6.11 -1.52
N PHE A 85 -17.68 5.90 -0.73
CA PHE A 85 -16.32 6.03 -1.22
C PHE A 85 -16.00 4.97 -2.27
N LYS A 86 -16.38 3.71 -2.05
CA LYS A 86 -16.24 2.64 -3.06
C LYS A 86 -16.96 2.96 -4.37
N MET A 87 -18.19 3.46 -4.29
CA MET A 87 -18.97 3.85 -5.48
C MET A 87 -18.28 5.00 -6.22
N SER A 88 -17.75 6.00 -5.51
CA SER A 88 -17.00 7.10 -6.10
C SER A 88 -15.74 6.63 -6.83
N LEU A 89 -14.97 5.71 -6.22
CA LEU A 89 -13.79 5.12 -6.85
C LEU A 89 -14.15 4.39 -8.15
N SER A 90 -15.22 3.59 -8.15
CA SER A 90 -15.70 2.89 -9.35
C SER A 90 -16.15 3.86 -10.45
N LYS A 91 -16.88 4.92 -10.10
CA LYS A 91 -17.35 5.92 -11.08
C LYS A 91 -16.19 6.65 -11.74
N ASN A 92 -15.23 7.15 -10.96
CA ASN A 92 -14.06 7.84 -11.50
C ASN A 92 -13.24 6.95 -12.44
N LEU A 93 -13.13 5.65 -12.13
CA LEU A 93 -12.48 4.69 -13.02
C LEU A 93 -13.23 4.57 -14.37
N GLN A 94 -14.56 4.48 -14.34
CA GLN A 94 -15.38 4.43 -15.55
C GLN A 94 -15.26 5.71 -16.38
N ASP A 95 -15.33 6.87 -15.75
CA ASP A 95 -15.21 8.17 -16.44
C ASP A 95 -13.84 8.32 -17.10
N THR A 96 -12.77 7.86 -16.43
CA THR A 96 -11.41 7.87 -17.00
C THR A 96 -11.32 6.96 -18.23
N MET A 97 -11.87 5.76 -18.16
CA MET A 97 -11.86 4.82 -19.29
C MET A 97 -12.67 5.36 -20.48
N HIS A 98 -13.85 5.94 -20.25
CA HIS A 98 -14.63 6.56 -21.31
C HIS A 98 -13.86 7.70 -22.00
N GLU A 99 -13.19 8.56 -21.24
CA GLU A 99 -12.41 9.67 -21.82
C GLU A 99 -11.19 9.16 -22.61
N LEU A 100 -10.52 8.10 -22.15
CA LEU A 100 -9.42 7.47 -22.89
C LEU A 100 -9.88 6.85 -24.21
N LEU A 101 -11.01 6.13 -24.19
CA LEU A 101 -11.60 5.54 -25.39
C LEU A 101 -12.00 6.62 -26.39
N ARG A 102 -12.69 7.67 -25.93
CA ARG A 102 -13.08 8.82 -26.77
C ARG A 102 -11.88 9.50 -27.42
N ARG A 103 -10.76 9.63 -26.70
CA ARG A 103 -9.50 10.15 -27.25
C ARG A 103 -8.90 9.19 -28.29
N GLY A 104 -8.95 7.89 -28.03
CA GLY A 104 -8.50 6.86 -28.97
C GLY A 104 -9.29 6.87 -30.28
N GLU A 105 -10.62 6.96 -30.20
CA GLU A 105 -11.51 7.08 -31.37
C GLU A 105 -11.20 8.33 -32.18
N LYS A 106 -10.98 9.47 -31.52
CA LYS A 106 -10.59 10.72 -32.17
C LYS A 106 -9.24 10.64 -32.88
N VAL A 107 -8.29 9.86 -32.35
CA VAL A 107 -6.96 9.67 -32.93
C VAL A 107 -6.98 8.66 -34.09
N CYS A 108 -7.81 7.63 -34.00
CA CYS A 108 -7.91 6.58 -35.02
C CYS A 108 -8.79 6.99 -36.22
N GLY A 109 -9.73 7.92 -36.03
CA GLY A 109 -10.57 8.45 -37.11
C GLY A 109 -11.45 7.39 -37.80
N CYS A 110 -12.02 6.46 -37.03
CA CYS A 110 -13.06 5.54 -37.50
C CYS A 110 -14.45 6.04 -37.08
#